data_AF-A0A3D3LUJ8-F1
#
_entry.id   AF-A0A3D3LUJ8-F1
#
_cell.length_a   1.000
_cell.length_b   1.000
_cell.length_c   1.000
_cell.angle_alpha   90.00
_cell.angle_beta   90.00
_cell.angle_gamma   90.00
#
_symmetry.space_group_name_H-M   'P 1'
#
loop_
_entity.id
_entity.type
_entity.pdbx_description
1 polymer ?
#
loop_
_entity_poly.entity_id
_entity_poly.type
_entity_poly.pdbx_seq_one_letter_code
_entity_poly.pdbx_strand_id
1 'polypeptide(L)'
;MNIALEQADSALTAAQQLIEAGQLAEALTNLETAIAGFEGAGESYGLIIALKVASETNRDLGHLETSLEQVKRAHGVLTDIKPDAEQVADFATEVGSIYAQMGQLVAARIWYVQGLYGYEGSGRTLDAAHNLTCIAGLDRAEGAEDKAQEMLAAAYDLYEAEQKAEQMIQTRLSMAQGLAAQGNTETALLYLTQVHYSAEGLGEQELLGAIHQQLALVQAQLGNTDQAGDHLVQAKKLFATVGLWEDASFADELLFSLQKGQESGR
;
A
#
# COMPACT_ATOMS: atom_id res chain seq x y z
N MET A 1 13.97 40.12 -8.41
CA MET A 1 13.46 39.06 -7.52
C MET A 1 11.96 39.25 -7.43
N ASN A 2 11.17 38.23 -7.75
CA ASN A 2 9.72 38.32 -7.79
C ASN A 2 9.21 38.09 -6.37
N ILE A 3 8.73 39.16 -5.71
CA ILE A 3 8.25 39.12 -4.32
C ILE A 3 7.18 38.03 -4.13
N ALA A 4 6.37 37.75 -5.15
CA ALA A 4 5.36 36.69 -5.11
C ALA A 4 5.97 35.28 -5.05
N LEU A 5 7.12 35.05 -5.71
CA LEU A 5 7.82 33.76 -5.64
C LEU A 5 8.48 33.55 -4.28
N GLU A 6 9.14 34.57 -3.74
CA GLU A 6 9.72 34.48 -2.39
C GLU A 6 8.66 34.21 -1.32
N GLN A 7 7.49 34.83 -1.46
CA GLN A 7 6.35 34.56 -0.58
C GLN A 7 5.82 33.13 -0.75
N ALA A 8 5.75 32.62 -1.98
CA ALA A 8 5.32 31.25 -2.26
C ALA A 8 6.29 30.22 -1.67
N ASP A 9 7.59 30.41 -1.86
CA ASP A 9 8.65 29.55 -1.31
C ASP A 9 8.62 29.56 0.23
N SER A 10 8.46 30.74 0.83
CA SER A 10 8.36 30.88 2.28
C SER A 10 7.11 30.19 2.83
N ALA A 11 5.98 30.28 2.13
CA ALA A 11 4.75 29.64 2.53
C ALA A 11 4.85 28.10 2.42
N LEU A 12 5.43 27.58 1.34
CA LEU A 12 5.68 26.15 1.19
C LEU A 12 6.58 25.61 2.31
N THR A 13 7.65 26.34 2.64
CA THR A 13 8.56 25.97 3.73
C THR A 13 7.84 25.97 5.09
N ALA A 14 7.03 26.99 5.37
CA ALA A 14 6.25 27.06 6.60
C ALA A 14 5.22 25.91 6.69
N ALA A 15 4.57 25.56 5.58
CA ALA A 15 3.68 24.41 5.52
C ALA A 15 4.39 23.10 5.89
N GLN A 16 5.57 22.85 5.33
CA GLN A 16 6.36 21.64 5.63
C GLN A 16 6.72 21.56 7.12
N GLN A 17 7.11 22.66 7.74
CA GLN A 17 7.37 22.72 9.19
C GLN A 17 6.12 22.41 10.02
N LEU A 18 4.96 22.92 9.59
CA LEU A 18 3.68 22.62 10.25
C LEU A 18 3.30 21.15 10.09
N ILE A 19 3.55 20.54 8.93
CA ILE A 19 3.32 19.10 8.69
C ILE A 19 4.20 18.26 9.61
N GLU A 20 5.49 18.57 9.71
CA GLU A 20 6.41 17.90 10.63
C GLU A 20 5.98 18.04 12.10
N ALA A 21 5.32 19.14 12.46
CA ALA A 21 4.73 19.37 13.77
C ALA A 21 3.34 18.74 13.98
N GLY A 22 2.77 18.08 12.95
CA GLY A 22 1.43 17.49 12.99
C GLY A 22 0.28 18.49 12.85
N GLN A 23 0.57 19.75 12.52
CA GLN A 23 -0.40 20.84 12.38
C GLN A 23 -0.95 20.92 10.94
N LEU A 24 -1.55 19.83 10.47
CA LEU A 24 -1.95 19.66 9.06
C LEU A 24 -2.95 20.72 8.57
N ALA A 25 -3.93 21.10 9.38
CA ALA A 25 -4.93 22.11 8.99
C ALA A 25 -4.30 23.51 8.78
N GLU A 26 -3.32 23.88 9.60
CA GLU A 26 -2.58 25.15 9.46
C GLU A 26 -1.62 25.09 8.26
N ALA A 27 -1.04 23.93 7.99
CA ALA A 27 -0.21 23.71 6.81
C ALA A 27 -1.00 23.96 5.51
N LEU A 28 -2.26 23.51 5.43
CA LEU A 28 -3.11 23.73 4.25
C LEU A 28 -3.28 25.23 3.91
N THR A 29 -3.41 26.10 4.91
CA THR A 29 -3.51 27.56 4.67
C THR A 29 -2.24 28.13 4.02
N ASN A 30 -1.07 27.62 4.45
CA ASN A 30 0.21 28.00 3.86
C ASN A 30 0.38 27.40 2.45
N LEU A 31 -0.08 26.17 2.22
CA LEU A 31 -0.06 25.53 0.91
C LEU A 31 -0.95 26.24 -0.10
N GLU A 32 -2.14 26.71 0.29
CA GLU A 32 -3.00 27.55 -0.56
C GLU A 32 -2.28 28.83 -0.99
N THR A 33 -1.56 29.47 -0.06
CA THR A 33 -0.76 30.66 -0.36
C THR A 33 0.38 30.33 -1.34
N ALA A 34 1.09 29.22 -1.13
CA ALA A 34 2.15 28.76 -2.02
C ALA A 34 1.63 28.45 -3.43
N ILE A 35 0.55 27.67 -3.53
CA ILE A 35 -0.11 27.31 -4.79
C ILE A 35 -0.48 28.56 -5.58
N ALA A 36 -1.16 29.53 -4.95
CA ALA A 36 -1.57 30.77 -5.59
C ALA A 36 -0.36 31.61 -6.05
N GLY A 37 0.71 31.65 -5.25
CA GLY A 37 1.93 32.38 -5.57
C GLY A 37 2.69 31.78 -6.77
N PHE A 38 2.90 30.46 -6.78
CA PHE A 38 3.55 29.77 -7.89
C PHE A 38 2.73 29.85 -9.18
N GLU A 39 1.41 29.65 -9.09
CA GLU A 39 0.52 29.79 -10.25
C GLU A 39 0.52 31.21 -10.82
N GLY A 40 0.38 32.23 -9.97
CA GLY A 40 0.39 33.63 -10.39
C GLY A 40 1.73 34.08 -10.98
N ALA A 41 2.82 33.46 -10.57
CA ALA A 41 4.16 33.70 -11.11
C ALA A 41 4.49 32.84 -12.34
N GLY A 42 3.64 31.87 -12.71
CA GLY A 42 3.88 30.94 -13.80
C GLY A 42 5.04 29.97 -13.54
N GLU A 43 5.35 29.68 -12.27
CA GLU A 43 6.43 28.77 -11.89
C GLU A 43 5.86 27.37 -11.67
N SER A 44 6.08 26.50 -12.65
CA SER A 44 5.37 25.22 -12.73
C SER A 44 5.88 24.19 -11.73
N TYR A 45 7.19 24.15 -11.41
CA TYR A 45 7.73 23.09 -10.56
C TYR A 45 7.34 23.27 -9.09
N GLY A 46 7.42 24.48 -8.56
CA GLY A 46 6.93 24.86 -7.25
C GLY A 46 5.41 24.67 -7.14
N LEU A 47 4.65 24.97 -8.19
CA LEU A 47 3.21 24.66 -8.23
C LEU A 47 2.95 23.15 -8.11
N ILE A 48 3.67 22.32 -8.86
CA ILE A 48 3.55 20.85 -8.79
C ILE A 48 3.87 20.35 -7.38
N ILE A 49 4.96 20.84 -6.77
CA ILE A 49 5.37 20.45 -5.42
C ILE A 49 4.31 20.86 -4.40
N ALA A 50 3.85 22.11 -4.43
CA ALA A 50 2.85 22.60 -3.49
C ALA A 50 1.52 21.85 -3.61
N LEU A 51 1.09 21.52 -4.83
CA LEU A 51 -0.10 20.69 -5.08
C LEU A 51 0.07 19.27 -4.56
N LYS A 52 1.25 18.65 -4.74
CA LYS A 52 1.54 17.30 -4.22
C LYS A 52 1.48 17.28 -2.69
N VAL A 53 2.15 18.22 -2.03
CA VAL A 53 2.14 18.33 -0.56
C VAL A 53 0.74 18.62 -0.03
N ALA A 54 -0.03 19.49 -0.70
CA ALA A 54 -1.43 19.75 -0.35
C ALA A 54 -2.29 18.50 -0.51
N SER A 55 -2.08 17.73 -1.57
CA SER A 55 -2.80 16.47 -1.82
C SER A 55 -2.55 15.47 -0.68
N GLU A 56 -1.29 15.24 -0.31
CA GLU A 56 -0.90 14.36 0.79
C GLU A 56 -1.51 14.83 2.11
N THR A 57 -1.40 16.12 2.41
CA THR A 57 -1.96 16.73 3.64
C THR A 57 -3.49 16.58 3.70
N ASN A 58 -4.19 16.78 2.58
CA ASN A 58 -5.63 16.56 2.51
C ASN A 58 -5.98 15.08 2.67
N ARG A 59 -5.19 14.17 2.09
CA ARG A 59 -5.39 12.72 2.23
C ARG A 59 -5.28 12.28 3.69
N ASP A 60 -4.26 12.77 4.40
CA ASP A 60 -4.03 12.46 5.82
C ASP A 60 -5.15 13.01 6.73
N LEU A 61 -5.80 14.10 6.33
CA LEU A 61 -7.01 14.64 6.98
C LEU A 61 -8.31 13.92 6.56
N GLY A 62 -8.25 12.97 5.63
CA GLY A 62 -9.41 12.26 5.09
C GLY A 62 -10.21 13.03 4.04
N HIS A 63 -9.71 14.16 3.54
CA HIS A 63 -10.32 14.96 2.47
C HIS A 63 -9.96 14.41 1.08
N LEU A 64 -10.42 13.19 0.77
CA LEU A 64 -10.01 12.44 -0.42
C LEU A 64 -10.38 13.13 -1.73
N GLU A 65 -11.54 13.78 -1.84
CA GLU A 65 -11.95 14.51 -3.05
C GLU A 65 -11.01 15.68 -3.36
N THR A 66 -10.64 16.47 -2.35
CA THR A 66 -9.72 17.60 -2.49
C THR A 66 -8.31 17.12 -2.83
N SER A 67 -7.87 16.06 -2.16
CA SER A 67 -6.58 15.39 -2.45
C SER A 67 -6.53 14.95 -3.92
N LEU A 68 -7.59 14.28 -4.40
CA LEU A 68 -7.71 13.82 -5.77
C LEU A 68 -7.65 14.97 -6.79
N GLU A 69 -8.34 16.08 -6.53
CA GLU A 69 -8.29 17.26 -7.39
C GLU A 69 -6.86 17.81 -7.49
N GLN A 70 -6.17 17.95 -6.36
CA GLN A 70 -4.83 18.53 -6.28
C GLN A 70 -3.78 17.65 -6.98
N VAL A 71 -3.78 16.33 -6.74
CA VAL A 71 -2.83 15.43 -7.40
C VAL A 71 -3.09 15.34 -8.92
N LYS A 72 -4.36 15.35 -9.35
CA LYS A 72 -4.69 15.37 -10.79
C LYS A 72 -4.25 16.66 -11.45
N ARG A 73 -4.34 17.79 -10.73
CA ARG A 73 -3.83 19.07 -11.20
C ARG A 73 -2.30 19.05 -11.31
N ALA A 74 -1.60 18.52 -10.31
CA ALA A 74 -0.14 18.35 -10.36
C ALA A 74 0.29 17.46 -11.53
N HIS A 75 -0.38 16.32 -11.72
CA HIS A 75 -0.20 15.43 -12.86
C HIS A 75 -0.39 16.15 -14.20
N GLY A 76 -1.47 16.93 -14.33
CA GLY A 76 -1.77 17.70 -15.53
C GLY A 76 -0.68 18.72 -15.87
N VAL A 77 -0.28 19.54 -14.88
CA VAL A 77 0.80 20.53 -15.07
C VAL A 77 2.11 19.85 -15.48
N LEU A 78 2.48 18.75 -14.82
CA LEU A 78 3.69 18.01 -15.19
C LEU A 78 3.61 17.45 -16.62
N THR A 79 2.48 16.85 -16.97
CA THR A 79 2.26 16.26 -18.30
C THR A 79 2.36 17.32 -19.40
N ASP A 80 1.84 18.53 -19.15
CA ASP A 80 1.87 19.63 -20.11
C ASP A 80 3.29 20.16 -20.35
N ILE A 81 4.09 20.31 -19.29
CA ILE A 81 5.44 20.90 -19.39
C ILE A 81 6.53 19.87 -19.70
N LYS A 82 6.32 18.61 -19.30
CA LYS A 82 7.32 17.53 -19.40
C LYS A 82 6.63 16.15 -19.43
N PRO A 83 5.99 15.78 -20.56
CA PRO A 83 5.22 14.53 -20.67
C PRO A 83 6.06 13.25 -20.56
N ASP A 84 7.38 13.35 -20.75
CA ASP A 84 8.34 12.26 -20.64
C ASP A 84 8.99 12.16 -19.24
N ALA A 85 8.55 12.96 -18.28
CA ALA A 85 9.04 12.87 -16.91
C ALA A 85 8.61 11.54 -16.26
N GLU A 86 9.55 10.86 -15.62
CA GLU A 86 9.28 9.63 -14.85
C GLU A 86 8.21 9.83 -13.77
N GLN A 87 8.10 11.05 -13.23
CA GLN A 87 7.13 11.42 -12.20
C GLN A 87 5.68 11.42 -12.72
N VAL A 88 5.44 11.40 -14.04
CA VAL A 88 4.08 11.25 -14.59
C VAL A 88 3.47 9.92 -14.15
N ALA A 89 4.26 8.84 -14.14
CA ALA A 89 3.81 7.53 -13.67
C ALA A 89 3.58 7.50 -12.16
N ASP A 90 4.39 8.23 -11.38
CA ASP A 90 4.23 8.37 -9.93
C ASP A 90 2.89 9.05 -9.60
N PHE A 91 2.61 10.17 -10.25
CA PHE A 91 1.34 10.85 -10.07
C PHE A 91 0.16 10.00 -10.53
N ALA A 92 0.29 9.23 -11.62
CA ALA A 92 -0.77 8.31 -12.04
C ALA A 92 -1.06 7.25 -10.97
N THR A 93 -0.02 6.67 -10.36
CA THR A 93 -0.15 5.72 -9.25
C THR A 93 -0.80 6.34 -8.02
N GLU A 94 -0.43 7.57 -7.65
CA GLU A 94 -1.02 8.31 -6.54
C GLU A 94 -2.52 8.58 -6.77
N VAL A 95 -2.90 8.99 -7.99
CA VAL A 95 -4.31 9.18 -8.38
C VAL A 95 -5.08 7.86 -8.26
N GLY A 96 -4.50 6.75 -8.73
CA GLY A 96 -5.08 5.41 -8.61
C GLY A 96 -5.30 5.00 -7.15
N SER A 97 -4.34 5.28 -6.29
CA SER A 97 -4.42 5.02 -4.85
C SER A 97 -5.55 5.77 -4.17
N ILE A 98 -5.73 7.06 -4.48
CA ILE A 98 -6.83 7.84 -3.89
C ILE A 98 -8.19 7.32 -4.38
N TYR A 99 -8.34 6.99 -5.67
CA TYR A 99 -9.56 6.35 -6.15
C TYR A 99 -9.84 5.01 -5.45
N ALA A 100 -8.81 4.20 -5.18
CA ALA A 100 -8.96 2.94 -4.45
C ALA A 100 -9.43 3.17 -3.01
N GLN A 101 -8.87 4.17 -2.31
CA GLN A 101 -9.32 4.56 -0.96
C GLN A 101 -10.77 5.03 -0.94
N MET A 102 -11.24 5.68 -2.01
CA MET A 102 -12.64 6.07 -2.20
C MET A 102 -13.56 4.91 -2.63
N GLY A 103 -13.03 3.68 -2.79
CA GLY A 103 -13.78 2.52 -3.28
C GLY A 103 -14.14 2.58 -4.77
N GLN A 104 -13.55 3.49 -5.54
CA GLN A 104 -13.80 3.66 -6.98
C GLN A 104 -12.87 2.77 -7.82
N LEU A 105 -13.07 1.45 -7.73
CA LEU A 105 -12.15 0.44 -8.26
C LEU A 105 -11.87 0.58 -9.77
N VAL A 106 -12.88 0.88 -10.58
CA VAL A 106 -12.73 1.07 -12.03
C VAL A 106 -11.82 2.26 -12.35
N ALA A 107 -12.00 3.39 -11.64
CA ALA A 107 -11.16 4.57 -11.83
C ALA A 107 -9.73 4.30 -11.34
N ALA A 108 -9.58 3.66 -10.18
CA ALA A 108 -8.28 3.25 -9.64
C ALA A 108 -7.49 2.40 -10.66
N ARG A 109 -8.15 1.40 -11.26
CA ARG A 109 -7.55 0.52 -12.25
C ARG A 109 -7.02 1.27 -13.47
N ILE A 110 -7.78 2.22 -14.02
CA ILE A 110 -7.35 3.02 -15.16
C ILE A 110 -6.02 3.72 -14.85
N TRP A 111 -5.93 4.32 -13.66
CA TRP A 111 -4.76 5.08 -13.25
C TRP A 111 -3.55 4.20 -12.89
N TYR A 112 -3.75 3.06 -12.22
CA TYR A 112 -2.67 2.10 -11.99
C TYR A 112 -2.16 1.48 -13.30
N VAL A 113 -3.03 1.18 -14.27
CA VAL A 113 -2.57 0.69 -15.59
C VAL A 113 -1.76 1.76 -16.32
N GLN A 114 -2.16 3.03 -16.20
CA GLN A 114 -1.38 4.15 -16.77
C GLN A 114 -0.01 4.29 -16.08
N GLY A 115 0.05 4.18 -14.75
CA GLY A 115 1.31 4.18 -13.99
C GLY A 115 2.21 3.02 -14.38
N LEU A 116 1.66 1.80 -14.41
CA LEU A 116 2.35 0.58 -14.84
C LEU A 116 2.98 0.73 -16.22
N TYR A 117 2.22 1.22 -17.21
CA TYR A 117 2.74 1.46 -18.56
C TYR A 117 3.92 2.44 -18.56
N GLY A 118 3.84 3.51 -17.76
CA GLY A 118 4.93 4.46 -17.60
C GLY A 118 6.19 3.82 -17.00
N TYR A 119 6.04 3.01 -15.95
CA TYR A 119 7.16 2.33 -15.30
C TYR A 119 7.81 1.28 -16.18
N GLU A 120 7.03 0.49 -16.92
CA GLU A 120 7.56 -0.47 -17.90
C GLU A 120 8.35 0.24 -19.00
N GLY A 121 7.81 1.37 -19.51
CA GLY A 121 8.47 2.18 -20.52
C GLY A 121 9.80 2.80 -20.08
N SER A 122 9.92 3.12 -18.79
CA SER A 122 11.14 3.71 -18.20
C SER A 122 12.06 2.70 -17.51
N GLY A 123 11.72 1.40 -17.51
CA GLY A 123 12.50 0.36 -16.82
C GLY A 123 12.49 0.45 -15.29
N ARG A 124 11.46 1.07 -14.71
CA ARG A 124 11.27 1.18 -13.25
C ARG A 124 10.60 -0.07 -12.69
N THR A 125 11.35 -1.18 -12.69
CA THR A 125 10.90 -2.54 -12.36
C THR A 125 10.15 -2.63 -11.04
N LEU A 126 10.66 -1.99 -9.98
CA LEU A 126 10.08 -2.08 -8.64
C LEU A 126 8.74 -1.36 -8.53
N ASP A 127 8.59 -0.23 -9.20
CA ASP A 127 7.36 0.54 -9.23
C ASP A 127 6.28 -0.16 -10.07
N ALA A 128 6.68 -0.80 -11.16
CA ALA A 128 5.82 -1.68 -11.95
C ALA A 128 5.32 -2.87 -11.10
N ALA A 129 6.22 -3.54 -10.37
CA ALA A 129 5.86 -4.62 -9.45
C ALA A 129 4.85 -4.15 -8.40
N HIS A 130 5.08 -2.98 -7.79
CA HIS A 130 4.15 -2.40 -6.84
C HIS A 130 2.76 -2.16 -7.46
N ASN A 131 2.69 -1.57 -8.66
CA ASN A 131 1.42 -1.33 -9.35
C ASN A 131 0.66 -2.63 -9.65
N LEU A 132 1.36 -3.69 -10.05
CA LEU A 132 0.76 -5.01 -10.23
C LEU A 132 0.14 -5.54 -8.93
N THR A 133 0.79 -5.35 -7.77
CA THR A 133 0.19 -5.72 -6.47
C THR A 133 -1.06 -4.89 -6.16
N CYS A 134 -1.09 -3.60 -6.49
CA CYS A 134 -2.29 -2.77 -6.34
C CYS A 134 -3.43 -3.25 -7.23
N ILE A 135 -3.15 -3.54 -8.51
CA ILE A 135 -4.13 -4.07 -9.46
C ILE A 135 -4.67 -5.42 -8.99
N ALA A 136 -3.82 -6.30 -8.44
CA ALA A 136 -4.25 -7.55 -7.84
C ALA A 136 -5.23 -7.34 -6.68
N GLY A 137 -4.98 -6.34 -5.84
CA GLY A 137 -5.90 -5.93 -4.77
C GLY A 137 -7.28 -5.52 -5.31
N LEU A 138 -7.31 -4.78 -6.43
CA LEU A 138 -8.56 -4.41 -7.11
C LEU A 138 -9.27 -5.64 -7.68
N ASP A 139 -8.55 -6.55 -8.35
CA ASP A 139 -9.10 -7.80 -8.88
C ASP A 139 -9.74 -8.64 -7.77
N ARG A 140 -9.08 -8.75 -6.62
CA ARG A 140 -9.62 -9.46 -5.44
C ARG A 140 -10.89 -8.79 -4.90
N ALA A 141 -10.90 -7.46 -4.80
CA ALA A 141 -12.08 -6.71 -4.35
C ALA A 141 -13.28 -6.89 -5.30
N GLU A 142 -13.04 -7.14 -6.59
CA GLU A 142 -14.05 -7.47 -7.60
C GLU A 142 -14.40 -8.98 -7.65
N GLY A 143 -13.79 -9.81 -6.80
CA GLY A 143 -13.98 -11.27 -6.78
C GLY A 143 -13.27 -12.02 -7.91
N ALA A 144 -12.39 -11.36 -8.65
CA ALA A 144 -11.61 -11.93 -9.75
C ALA A 144 -10.27 -12.48 -9.28
N GLU A 145 -10.30 -13.44 -8.35
CA GLU A 145 -9.09 -13.94 -7.68
C GLU A 145 -8.06 -14.56 -8.66
N ASP A 146 -8.49 -15.22 -9.74
CA ASP A 146 -7.56 -15.76 -10.75
C ASP A 146 -6.71 -14.66 -11.40
N LYS A 147 -7.31 -13.49 -11.68
CA LYS A 147 -6.58 -12.32 -12.20
C LYS A 147 -5.65 -11.74 -11.14
N ALA A 148 -6.09 -11.70 -9.89
CA ALA A 148 -5.25 -11.26 -8.79
C ALA A 148 -3.99 -12.13 -8.67
N GLN A 149 -4.13 -13.46 -8.82
CA GLN A 149 -2.99 -14.37 -8.81
C GLN A 149 -2.06 -14.15 -10.01
N GLU A 150 -2.58 -13.88 -11.21
CA GLU A 150 -1.77 -13.54 -12.39
C GLU A 150 -0.94 -12.26 -12.15
N MET A 151 -1.57 -11.22 -11.59
CA MET A 151 -0.89 -9.95 -11.30
C MET A 151 0.15 -10.11 -10.17
N LEU A 152 -0.15 -10.87 -9.13
CA LEU A 152 0.80 -11.16 -8.04
C LEU A 152 1.97 -12.02 -8.52
N ALA A 153 1.75 -12.98 -9.42
CA ALA A 153 2.83 -13.77 -10.00
C ALA A 153 3.77 -12.87 -10.82
N ALA A 154 3.23 -11.98 -11.65
CA ALA A 154 4.03 -11.02 -12.40
C ALA A 154 4.81 -10.07 -11.46
N ALA A 155 4.19 -9.58 -10.38
CA ALA A 155 4.88 -8.76 -9.38
C ALA A 155 6.00 -9.54 -8.67
N TYR A 156 5.76 -10.81 -8.33
CA TYR A 156 6.75 -11.69 -7.70
C TYR A 156 7.99 -11.86 -8.57
N ASP A 157 7.81 -12.13 -9.87
CA ASP A 157 8.92 -12.30 -10.81
C ASP A 157 9.79 -11.03 -10.92
N LEU A 158 9.15 -9.85 -10.90
CA LEU A 158 9.87 -8.56 -10.91
C LEU A 158 10.63 -8.32 -9.60
N TYR A 159 10.01 -8.63 -8.45
CA TYR A 159 10.70 -8.54 -7.16
C TYR A 159 11.84 -9.55 -7.03
N GLU A 160 11.70 -10.74 -7.61
CA GLU A 160 12.76 -11.76 -7.67
C GLU A 160 13.93 -11.27 -8.51
N ALA A 161 13.68 -10.72 -9.69
CA ALA A 161 14.72 -10.16 -10.56
C ALA A 161 15.53 -9.05 -9.86
N GLU A 162 14.87 -8.24 -9.02
CA GLU A 162 15.47 -7.16 -8.24
C GLU A 162 15.94 -7.59 -6.84
N GLN A 163 15.87 -8.89 -6.52
CA GLN A 163 16.28 -9.49 -5.24
C GLN A 163 15.64 -8.84 -4.01
N LYS A 164 14.35 -8.50 -4.11
CA LYS A 164 13.55 -7.87 -3.06
C LYS A 164 12.86 -8.89 -2.18
N ALA A 165 13.63 -9.53 -1.30
CA ALA A 165 13.18 -10.66 -0.48
C ALA A 165 11.92 -10.36 0.35
N GLU A 166 11.85 -9.20 0.99
CA GLU A 166 10.68 -8.80 1.80
C GLU A 166 9.41 -8.68 0.93
N GLN A 167 9.51 -7.99 -0.22
CA GLN A 167 8.40 -7.81 -1.15
C GLN A 167 7.98 -9.13 -1.80
N MET A 168 8.93 -10.04 -2.09
CA MET A 168 8.64 -11.40 -2.55
C MET A 168 7.83 -12.17 -1.51
N ILE A 169 8.21 -12.10 -0.22
CA ILE A 169 7.47 -12.74 0.88
C ILE A 169 6.06 -12.17 0.98
N GLN A 170 5.92 -10.84 0.99
CA GLN A 170 4.62 -10.18 1.10
C GLN A 170 3.69 -10.53 -0.08
N THR A 171 4.25 -10.59 -1.29
CA THR A 171 3.51 -10.97 -2.50
C THR A 171 3.01 -12.41 -2.39
N ARG A 172 3.88 -13.34 -1.97
CA ARG A 172 3.54 -14.75 -1.83
C ARG A 172 2.60 -15.03 -0.65
N LEU A 173 2.66 -14.23 0.42
CA LEU A 173 1.67 -14.21 1.49
C LEU A 173 0.29 -13.83 0.95
N SER A 174 0.20 -12.77 0.13
CA SER A 174 -1.05 -12.36 -0.53
C SER A 174 -1.58 -13.42 -1.50
N MET A 175 -0.70 -14.12 -2.23
CA MET A 175 -1.09 -15.24 -3.08
C MET A 175 -1.70 -16.38 -2.26
N ALA A 176 -1.05 -16.76 -1.16
CA ALA A 176 -1.52 -17.83 -0.28
C ALA A 176 -2.89 -17.53 0.35
N GLN A 177 -3.14 -16.27 0.76
CA GLN A 177 -4.45 -15.83 1.24
C GLN A 177 -5.55 -16.06 0.19
N GLY A 178 -5.27 -15.68 -1.06
CA GLY A 178 -6.16 -15.89 -2.19
C GLY A 178 -6.47 -17.37 -2.46
N LEU A 179 -5.42 -18.19 -2.50
CA LEU A 179 -5.55 -19.64 -2.66
C LEU A 179 -6.38 -20.28 -1.54
N ALA A 180 -6.14 -19.88 -0.29
CA ALA A 180 -6.93 -20.35 0.85
C ALA A 180 -8.40 -19.94 0.75
N ALA A 181 -8.69 -18.71 0.29
CA ALA A 181 -10.06 -18.24 0.07
C ALA A 181 -10.79 -19.03 -1.03
N GLN A 182 -10.07 -19.52 -2.05
CA GLN A 182 -10.60 -20.43 -3.07
C GLN A 182 -10.69 -21.90 -2.61
N GLY A 183 -10.28 -22.21 -1.38
CA GLY A 183 -10.23 -23.57 -0.86
C GLY A 183 -9.01 -24.40 -1.31
N ASN A 184 -8.04 -23.78 -2.02
CA ASN A 184 -6.77 -24.40 -2.36
C ASN A 184 -5.78 -24.31 -1.19
N THR A 185 -6.17 -24.91 -0.06
CA THR A 185 -5.49 -24.82 1.23
C THR A 185 -4.14 -25.52 1.26
N GLU A 186 -3.97 -26.62 0.51
CA GLU A 186 -2.69 -27.33 0.42
C GLU A 186 -1.61 -26.46 -0.25
N THR A 187 -1.95 -25.81 -1.36
CA THR A 187 -1.00 -24.91 -2.06
C THR A 187 -0.74 -23.66 -1.23
N ALA A 188 -1.76 -23.10 -0.58
CA ALA A 188 -1.60 -21.98 0.35
C ALA A 188 -0.62 -22.34 1.48
N LEU A 189 -0.77 -23.52 2.09
CA LEU A 189 0.12 -24.00 3.15
C LEU A 189 1.56 -24.15 2.67
N LEU A 190 1.76 -24.68 1.46
CA LEU A 190 3.08 -24.78 0.83
C LEU A 190 3.74 -23.41 0.70
N TYR A 191 3.02 -22.42 0.17
CA TYR A 191 3.54 -21.06 -0.01
C TYR A 191 3.88 -20.41 1.32
N LEU A 192 2.99 -20.54 2.32
CA LEU A 192 3.20 -19.98 3.65
C LEU A 192 4.42 -20.59 4.35
N THR A 193 4.62 -21.90 4.20
CA THR A 193 5.78 -22.59 4.79
C THR A 193 7.09 -22.16 4.12
N GLN A 194 7.08 -21.95 2.80
CA GLN A 194 8.24 -21.45 2.06
C GLN A 194 8.63 -20.04 2.52
N VAL A 195 7.66 -19.13 2.63
CA VAL A 195 7.96 -17.75 3.04
C VAL A 195 8.26 -17.62 4.52
N HIS A 196 7.73 -18.50 5.37
CA HIS A 196 8.05 -18.55 6.79
C HIS A 196 9.56 -18.75 7.00
N TYR A 197 10.14 -19.76 6.34
CA TYR A 197 11.59 -20.02 6.40
C TYR A 197 12.42 -18.83 5.91
N SER A 198 11.99 -18.17 4.82
CA SER A 198 12.67 -16.98 4.30
C SER A 198 12.58 -15.78 5.25
N ALA A 199 11.41 -15.55 5.87
CA ALA A 199 11.19 -14.45 6.80
C ALA A 199 11.99 -14.61 8.10
N GLU A 200 12.16 -15.85 8.59
CA GLU A 200 13.00 -16.12 9.77
C GLU A 200 14.45 -15.66 9.56
N GLY A 201 14.98 -15.81 8.34
CA GLY A 201 16.31 -15.35 7.98
C GLY A 201 16.47 -13.82 7.91
N LEU A 202 15.38 -13.08 7.67
CA LEU A 202 15.40 -11.61 7.60
C LEU A 202 15.30 -10.95 8.97
N GLY A 203 14.72 -11.63 9.96
CA GLY A 203 14.49 -11.06 11.30
C GLY A 203 13.30 -10.10 11.38
N GLU A 204 12.44 -10.07 10.34
CA GLU A 204 11.24 -9.23 10.27
C GLU A 204 10.11 -9.82 11.14
N GLN A 205 10.03 -9.36 12.39
CA GLN A 205 9.11 -9.92 13.39
C GLN A 205 7.64 -9.68 13.06
N GLU A 206 7.30 -8.51 12.52
CA GLU A 206 5.95 -8.19 12.08
C GLU A 206 5.51 -9.14 10.96
N LEU A 207 6.36 -9.31 9.94
CA LEU A 207 6.11 -10.20 8.81
C LEU A 207 5.96 -11.65 9.25
N LEU A 208 6.80 -12.12 10.17
CA LEU A 208 6.66 -13.45 10.78
C LEU A 208 5.34 -13.60 11.53
N GLY A 209 4.89 -12.56 12.24
CA GLY A 209 3.59 -12.54 12.92
C GLY A 209 2.44 -12.73 11.93
N ALA A 210 2.46 -11.98 10.82
CA ALA A 210 1.47 -12.09 9.74
C ALA A 210 1.47 -13.48 9.09
N ILE A 211 2.65 -14.05 8.82
CA ILE A 211 2.78 -15.40 8.26
C ILE A 211 2.21 -16.45 9.22
N HIS A 212 2.52 -16.36 10.52
CA HIS A 212 1.97 -17.27 11.51
C HIS A 212 0.45 -17.17 11.63
N GLN A 213 -0.12 -15.97 11.58
CA GLN A 213 -1.58 -15.80 11.55
C GLN A 213 -2.20 -16.49 10.34
N GLN A 214 -1.62 -16.34 9.14
CA GLN A 214 -2.14 -17.00 7.94
C GLN A 214 -1.96 -18.53 7.98
N LEU A 215 -0.82 -19.01 8.49
CA LEU A 215 -0.61 -20.45 8.74
C LEU A 215 -1.69 -20.99 9.66
N ALA A 216 -2.04 -20.28 10.74
CA ALA A 216 -3.11 -20.71 11.64
C ALA A 216 -4.45 -20.84 10.94
N LEU A 217 -4.83 -19.86 10.13
CA LEU A 217 -6.10 -19.88 9.39
C LEU A 217 -6.16 -21.06 8.41
N VAL A 218 -5.09 -21.30 7.65
CA VAL A 218 -5.03 -22.42 6.70
C VAL A 218 -5.03 -23.76 7.44
N GLN A 219 -4.30 -23.90 8.54
CA GLN A 219 -4.30 -25.12 9.35
C GLN A 219 -5.67 -25.41 9.96
N ALA A 220 -6.39 -24.38 10.41
CA ALA A 220 -7.75 -24.52 10.91
C ALA A 220 -8.71 -25.00 9.81
N GLN A 221 -8.58 -24.47 8.58
CA GLN A 221 -9.35 -24.94 7.41
C GLN A 221 -9.07 -26.40 7.05
N LEU A 222 -7.84 -26.87 7.28
CA LEU A 222 -7.45 -28.28 7.11
C LEU A 222 -7.89 -29.18 8.29
N GLY A 223 -8.46 -28.61 9.36
CA GLY A 223 -8.83 -29.35 10.57
C GLY A 223 -7.67 -29.64 11.52
N ASN A 224 -6.48 -29.09 11.27
CA ASN A 224 -5.29 -29.24 12.10
C ASN A 224 -5.30 -28.23 13.25
N THR A 225 -6.28 -28.37 14.14
CA THR A 225 -6.57 -27.40 15.21
C THR A 225 -5.40 -27.17 16.16
N ASP A 226 -4.60 -28.18 16.45
CA ASP A 226 -3.48 -28.05 17.38
C ASP A 226 -2.37 -27.18 16.77
N GLN A 227 -2.02 -27.44 15.50
CA GLN A 227 -1.05 -26.64 14.75
C GLN A 227 -1.54 -25.19 14.53
N ALA A 228 -2.84 -25.02 14.28
CA ALA A 228 -3.44 -23.70 14.18
C ALA A 228 -3.30 -22.92 15.51
N GLY A 229 -3.53 -23.58 16.65
CA GLY A 229 -3.32 -23.00 17.97
C GLY A 229 -1.88 -22.58 18.22
N ASP A 230 -0.91 -23.44 17.89
CA ASP A 230 0.52 -23.15 18.05
C ASP A 230 0.93 -21.91 17.23
N HIS A 231 0.45 -21.79 16.00
CA HIS A 231 0.72 -20.64 15.15
C HIS A 231 0.09 -19.35 15.68
N LEU A 232 -1.13 -19.37 16.23
CA LEU A 232 -1.75 -18.19 16.86
C LEU A 232 -0.97 -17.71 18.08
N VAL A 233 -0.42 -18.64 18.87
CA VAL A 233 0.46 -18.30 20.00
C VAL A 233 1.73 -17.59 19.51
N GLN A 234 2.35 -18.05 18.42
CA GLN A 234 3.51 -17.38 17.85
C GLN A 234 3.16 -16.01 17.27
N ALA A 235 2.07 -15.91 16.50
CA ALA A 235 1.60 -14.65 15.93
C ALA A 235 1.38 -13.59 17.03
N LYS A 236 0.61 -13.93 18.06
CA LYS A 236 0.36 -13.07 19.22
C LYS A 236 1.65 -12.57 19.86
N LYS A 237 2.62 -13.46 20.08
CA LYS A 237 3.91 -13.12 20.70
C LYS A 237 4.71 -12.15 19.83
N LEU A 238 4.76 -12.40 18.53
CA LEU A 238 5.52 -11.56 17.59
C LEU A 238 4.92 -10.17 17.49
N PHE A 239 3.60 -10.06 17.28
CA PHE A 239 2.90 -8.78 17.25
C PHE A 239 3.06 -7.98 18.54
N ALA A 240 2.95 -8.63 19.70
CA ALA A 240 3.21 -8.00 21.00
C ALA A 240 4.65 -7.47 21.14
N THR A 241 5.64 -8.14 20.54
CA THR A 241 7.05 -7.74 20.61
C THR A 241 7.31 -6.46 19.83
N VAL A 242 6.63 -6.27 18.70
CA VAL A 242 6.75 -5.07 17.86
C VAL A 242 5.72 -3.97 18.21
N GLY A 243 4.91 -4.18 19.25
CA GLY A 243 3.94 -3.19 19.73
C GLY A 243 2.63 -3.14 18.94
N LEU A 244 2.37 -4.12 18.07
CA LEU A 244 1.12 -4.31 17.32
C LEU A 244 0.08 -5.01 18.21
N TRP A 245 -0.42 -4.28 19.20
CA TRP A 245 -1.30 -4.86 20.23
C TRP A 245 -2.68 -5.27 19.69
N GLU A 246 -3.19 -4.57 18.67
CA GLU A 246 -4.46 -4.91 18.03
C GLU A 246 -4.36 -6.27 17.31
N ASP A 247 -3.29 -6.49 16.54
CA ASP A 247 -3.05 -7.78 15.89
C ASP A 247 -2.79 -8.90 16.91
N ALA A 248 -2.08 -8.59 18.00
CA ALA A 248 -1.88 -9.53 19.09
C ALA A 248 -3.20 -9.94 19.77
N SER A 249 -4.11 -8.97 19.98
CA SER A 249 -5.45 -9.20 20.50
C SER A 249 -6.31 -10.02 19.53
N PHE A 250 -6.26 -9.71 18.25
CA PHE A 250 -6.98 -10.46 17.22
C PHE A 250 -6.53 -11.92 17.16
N ALA A 251 -5.21 -12.18 17.22
CA ALA A 251 -4.68 -13.54 17.30
C ALA A 251 -5.18 -14.30 18.54
N ASP A 252 -5.35 -13.61 19.68
CA ASP A 252 -5.90 -14.19 20.92
C ASP A 252 -7.38 -14.54 20.78
N GLU A 253 -8.17 -13.69 20.13
CA GLU A 253 -9.60 -13.93 19.85
C GLU A 253 -9.79 -15.14 18.93
N LEU A 254 -8.96 -15.28 17.90
CA LEU A 254 -8.94 -16.45 17.03
C LEU A 254 -8.60 -17.72 17.83
N LEU A 255 -7.61 -17.65 18.73
CA LEU A 255 -7.19 -18.78 19.55
C LEU A 255 -8.31 -19.25 20.49
N PHE A 256 -8.97 -18.29 21.14
CA PHE A 256 -10.12 -18.57 21.99
C PHE A 256 -11.27 -19.22 21.21
N SER A 257 -11.57 -18.71 20.01
CA SER A 257 -12.62 -19.24 19.15
C SER A 257 -12.33 -20.68 18.71
N LEU A 258 -11.08 -20.97 18.39
CA LEU A 258 -10.61 -22.31 18.00
C LEU A 258 -10.79 -23.33 19.15
N GLN A 259 -10.41 -22.96 20.37
CA GLN A 259 -10.53 -23.81 21.56
C GLN A 259 -12.00 -24.11 21.90
N LYS A 260 -12.87 -23.11 21.87
CA LYS A 260 -14.31 -23.29 22.11
C LYS A 260 -14.97 -24.20 21.08
N GLY A 261 -14.53 -24.13 19.81
CA GLY A 261 -14.98 -25.02 18.75
C GLY A 261 -14.66 -26.49 19.03
N GLN A 262 -13.49 -26.78 19.60
CA GLN A 262 -13.11 -28.14 20.00
C GLN A 262 -13.95 -28.69 21.16
N GLU A 263 -14.33 -27.84 22.12
CA GLU A 263 -15.16 -28.23 23.27
C GLU A 263 -16.62 -28.50 22.90
N SER A 264 -17.13 -27.81 21.88
CA SER A 264 -18.53 -27.93 21.43
C SER A 264 -18.78 -29.15 20.53
N GLY A 265 -17.72 -29.77 20.01
CA GLY A 265 -17.78 -30.94 19.11
C GLY A 265 -17.47 -32.28 19.78
N ARG A 266 -17.28 -32.32 21.11
CA ARG A 266 -17.13 -33.53 21.93
C ARG A 266 -18.43 -33.90 22.63
#